data_AF-A0A960SQG7-F1
#
_entry.id   AF-A0A960SQG7-F1
#
_cell.length_a   1.000
_cell.length_b   1.000
_cell.length_c   1.000
_cell.angle_alpha   90.00
_cell.angle_beta   90.00
_cell.angle_gamma   90.00
#
_symmetry.space_group_name_H-M   'P 1'
#
loop_
_entity.id
_entity.type
_entity.pdbx_description
1 polymer ?
#
loop_
_entity_poly.entity_id
_entity_poly.type
_entity_poly.pdbx_seq_one_letter_code
_entity_poly.pdbx_strand_id
1 'polypeptide(L)'
;MKAPSINRRSFLNTSLFAGLGLAMRPWQANARPAMGAVGERTRVALTTGTDRANMAFEGMKPFADAIRRAIAGKRVVIKPNNVAIDTPLCATHAESIEGILEFLKSIGRTDNIVIAESAAGGPTLDGFANYGYNPVAGKFGAKLVDLDQEAYEKIHVFDEKDFRPHPVRT
;
A
#
# COMPACT_ATOMS: atom_id res chain seq x y z
N MET A 1 -30.38 7.36 31.23
CA MET A 1 -30.40 8.32 30.10
C MET A 1 -29.44 7.83 29.03
N LYS A 2 -29.90 7.59 27.79
CA LYS A 2 -29.04 7.17 26.65
C LYS A 2 -28.48 8.42 25.97
N ALA A 3 -27.18 8.48 25.71
CA ALA A 3 -26.58 9.57 24.95
C ALA A 3 -27.13 9.60 23.51
N PRO A 4 -27.38 10.77 22.91
CA PRO A 4 -27.87 10.87 21.55
C PRO A 4 -26.80 10.37 20.56
N SER A 5 -27.16 9.42 19.70
CA SER A 5 -26.26 8.91 18.66
C SER A 5 -26.17 9.90 17.50
N ILE A 6 -25.02 10.56 17.35
CA ILE A 6 -24.74 11.45 16.22
C ILE A 6 -24.52 10.59 14.96
N ASN A 7 -25.41 10.68 13.98
CA ASN A 7 -25.25 10.03 12.67
C ASN A 7 -24.48 10.96 11.71
N ARG A 8 -23.70 10.39 10.78
CA ARG A 8 -22.91 11.09 9.75
C ARG A 8 -23.73 12.14 8.98
N ARG A 9 -25.00 11.85 8.68
CA ARG A 9 -25.91 12.82 8.04
C ARG A 9 -26.22 14.04 8.93
N SER A 10 -26.37 13.83 10.23
CA SER A 10 -26.56 14.92 11.19
C SER A 10 -25.32 15.78 11.27
N PHE A 11 -24.13 15.17 11.30
CA PHE A 11 -22.86 15.89 11.36
C PHE A 11 -22.62 16.78 10.14
N LEU A 12 -22.87 16.26 8.92
CA LEU A 12 -22.68 17.04 7.69
C LEU A 12 -23.67 18.20 7.59
N ASN A 13 -24.93 17.99 7.95
CA ASN A 13 -25.92 19.07 7.94
C ASN A 13 -25.60 20.15 8.97
N THR A 14 -25.23 19.78 10.20
CA THR A 14 -24.87 20.74 11.25
C THR A 14 -23.63 21.56 10.89
N SER A 15 -22.63 20.94 10.24
CA SER A 15 -21.41 21.61 9.78
C SER A 15 -21.67 22.68 8.71
N LEU A 16 -22.62 22.45 7.80
CA LEU A 16 -22.97 23.41 6.75
C LEU A 16 -23.67 24.66 7.29
N PHE A 17 -24.55 24.50 8.29
CA PHE A 17 -25.23 25.65 8.92
C PHE A 17 -24.30 26.47 9.82
N ALA A 18 -23.33 25.84 10.50
CA ALA A 18 -22.32 26.56 11.28
C ALA A 18 -21.43 27.45 10.40
N GLY A 19 -21.13 27.03 9.16
CA GLY A 19 -20.36 27.81 8.20
C GLY A 19 -21.09 29.06 7.68
N LEU A 20 -22.41 29.01 7.52
CA LEU A 20 -23.22 30.14 7.06
C LEU A 20 -23.42 31.22 8.13
N GLY A 21 -23.50 30.85 9.41
CA GLY A 21 -23.67 31.80 10.51
C GLY A 21 -22.47 32.74 10.74
N LEU A 22 -21.27 32.35 10.30
CA LEU A 22 -20.05 33.16 10.39
C LEU A 22 -19.92 34.21 9.28
N ALA A 23 -20.73 34.12 8.21
CA ALA A 23 -20.66 35.05 7.08
C ALA A 23 -21.37 36.40 7.33
N MET A 24 -22.10 36.55 8.44
CA MET A 24 -22.94 37.74 8.72
C MET A 24 -22.44 38.62 9.88
N ARG A 25 -21.15 38.60 10.23
CA ARG A 25 -20.57 39.54 11.20
C ARG A 25 -19.33 40.22 10.61
N PRO A 26 -19.32 41.55 10.37
CA PRO A 26 -18.12 42.25 9.97
C PRO A 26 -17.29 42.52 11.22
N TRP A 27 -16.49 41.55 11.66
CA TRP A 27 -15.45 41.82 12.65
C TRP A 27 -14.15 42.13 11.92
N GLN A 28 -13.89 43.43 11.74
CA GLN A 28 -12.54 43.91 11.47
C GLN A 28 -11.69 43.63 12.72
N ALA A 29 -10.92 42.56 12.68
CA ALA A 29 -9.79 42.35 13.57
C ALA A 29 -8.58 42.04 12.68
N ASN A 30 -7.57 42.91 12.77
CA ASN A 30 -6.23 42.70 12.23
C ASN A 30 -5.54 41.54 12.96
N ALA A 31 -6.07 40.33 12.82
CA ALA A 31 -5.37 39.11 13.14
C ALA A 31 -4.76 38.63 11.82
N ARG A 32 -3.50 39.00 11.57
CA ARG A 32 -2.67 38.15 10.72
C ARG A 32 -2.63 36.81 11.44
N PRO A 33 -3.19 35.72 10.89
CA PRO A 33 -2.97 34.43 11.49
C PRO A 33 -1.45 34.24 11.50
N ALA A 34 -0.89 34.02 12.69
CA ALA A 34 0.41 33.39 12.76
C ALA A 34 0.23 32.05 12.06
N MET A 35 0.57 32.02 10.77
CA MET A 35 0.59 30.83 9.95
C MET A 35 1.79 30.06 10.47
N GLY A 36 1.63 29.42 11.64
CA GLY A 36 2.55 28.40 12.11
C GLY A 36 2.73 27.46 10.94
N ALA A 37 3.99 27.20 10.59
CA ALA A 37 4.36 26.41 9.43
C ALA A 37 3.44 25.19 9.38
N VAL A 38 2.53 25.16 8.40
CA VAL A 38 1.68 24.00 8.17
C VAL A 38 2.67 22.91 7.82
N GLY A 39 2.95 22.01 8.77
CA GLY A 39 3.81 20.85 8.53
C GLY A 39 3.36 20.18 7.24
N GLU A 40 4.32 19.66 6.46
CA GLU A 40 4.02 19.09 5.15
C GLU A 40 2.79 18.18 5.23
N ARG A 41 1.75 18.53 4.47
CA ARG A 41 0.51 17.76 4.46
C ARG A 41 0.80 16.37 3.92
N THR A 42 0.33 15.34 4.63
CA THR A 42 0.37 13.97 4.12
C THR A 42 -0.35 13.89 2.78
N ARG A 43 0.32 13.31 1.78
CA ARG A 43 -0.23 13.10 0.44
C ARG A 43 -0.82 11.68 0.35
N VAL A 44 -2.06 11.58 -0.12
CA VAL A 44 -2.78 10.31 -0.31
C VAL A 44 -3.34 10.28 -1.73
N ALA A 45 -3.23 9.14 -2.42
CA ALA A 45 -3.89 8.90 -3.70
C ALA A 45 -4.95 7.81 -3.54
N LEU A 46 -6.11 8.02 -4.17
CA LEU A 46 -7.22 7.08 -4.22
C LEU A 46 -7.65 6.92 -5.67
N THR A 47 -7.71 5.69 -6.14
CA THR A 47 -8.14 5.33 -7.50
C THR A 47 -9.32 4.36 -7.43
N THR A 48 -10.20 4.43 -8.43
CA THR A 48 -11.37 3.54 -8.57
C THR A 48 -11.58 3.23 -10.04
N GLY A 49 -12.14 2.06 -10.34
CA GLY A 49 -12.32 1.58 -11.71
C GLY A 49 -12.42 0.06 -11.79
N THR A 50 -12.52 -0.45 -13.02
CA THR A 50 -12.62 -1.88 -13.33
C THR A 50 -11.32 -2.46 -13.89
N ASP A 51 -10.35 -1.61 -14.23
CA ASP A 51 -9.02 -1.99 -14.69
C ASP A 51 -8.05 -1.93 -13.51
N ARG A 52 -7.59 -3.10 -13.06
CA ARG A 52 -6.74 -3.23 -11.87
C ARG A 52 -5.33 -2.70 -12.10
N ALA A 53 -4.77 -2.95 -13.29
CA ALA A 53 -3.45 -2.49 -13.66
C ALA A 53 -3.42 -0.95 -13.71
N ASN A 54 -4.39 -0.36 -14.40
CA ASN A 54 -4.48 1.09 -14.50
C ASN A 54 -4.73 1.76 -13.14
N MET A 55 -5.56 1.16 -12.28
CA MET A 55 -5.75 1.67 -10.92
C MET A 55 -4.45 1.67 -10.10
N ALA A 56 -3.68 0.58 -10.13
CA ALA A 56 -2.39 0.53 -9.44
C ALA A 56 -1.41 1.57 -10.00
N PHE A 57 -1.32 1.68 -11.32
CA PHE A 57 -0.48 2.66 -12.01
C PHE A 57 -0.82 4.11 -11.63
N GLU A 58 -2.08 4.52 -11.79
CA GLU A 58 -2.54 5.88 -11.50
C GLU A 58 -2.45 6.21 -10.00
N GLY A 59 -2.58 5.21 -9.12
CA GLY A 59 -2.39 5.40 -7.68
C GLY A 59 -0.95 5.75 -7.30
N MET A 60 0.04 5.21 -8.04
CA MET A 60 1.47 5.47 -7.79
C MET A 60 1.97 6.75 -8.46
N LYS A 61 1.38 7.14 -9.60
CA LYS A 61 1.81 8.27 -10.44
C LYS A 61 2.00 9.60 -9.71
N PRO A 62 1.15 10.04 -8.76
CA PRO A 62 1.39 11.25 -7.97
C PRO A 62 2.70 11.22 -7.16
N PHE A 63 3.25 10.04 -6.91
CA PHE A 63 4.46 9.83 -6.12
C PHE A 63 5.67 9.46 -6.98
N ALA A 64 5.58 9.54 -8.32
CA ALA A 64 6.63 9.14 -9.26
C ALA A 64 8.03 9.63 -8.85
N ASP A 65 8.17 10.93 -8.61
CA ASP A 65 9.46 11.53 -8.24
C ASP A 65 10.00 11.07 -6.88
N ALA A 66 9.11 10.91 -5.89
CA ALA A 66 9.49 10.45 -4.57
C ALA A 66 9.94 8.99 -4.61
N ILE A 67 9.18 8.14 -5.30
CA ILE A 67 9.48 6.72 -5.48
C ILE A 67 10.78 6.56 -6.27
N ARG A 68 10.93 7.24 -7.41
CA ARG A 68 12.14 7.22 -8.25
C ARG A 68 13.39 7.55 -7.43
N ARG A 69 13.35 8.60 -6.60
CA ARG A 69 14.46 8.94 -5.72
C ARG A 69 14.70 7.88 -4.63
N ALA A 70 13.64 7.37 -4.01
CA ALA A 70 13.75 6.43 -2.90
C ALA A 70 14.35 5.07 -3.30
N ILE A 71 14.07 4.62 -4.54
CA ILE A 71 14.54 3.33 -5.07
C ILE A 71 15.82 3.44 -5.91
N ALA A 72 16.35 4.64 -6.13
CA ALA A 72 17.54 4.85 -6.96
C ALA A 72 18.72 4.00 -6.46
N GLY A 73 19.30 3.18 -7.35
CA GLY A 73 20.42 2.28 -7.04
C GLY A 73 20.07 1.08 -6.16
N LYS A 74 18.80 0.85 -5.81
CA LYS A 74 18.36 -0.25 -4.92
C LYS A 74 17.60 -1.32 -5.69
N ARG A 75 17.72 -2.59 -5.28
CA ARG A 75 16.81 -3.64 -5.73
C ARG A 75 15.38 -3.27 -5.36
N VAL A 76 14.44 -3.45 -6.30
CA VAL A 76 13.01 -3.29 -6.03
C VAL A 76 12.41 -4.65 -5.76
N VAL A 77 11.76 -4.81 -4.61
CA VAL A 77 11.01 -6.01 -4.25
C VAL A 77 9.52 -5.65 -4.30
N ILE A 78 8.79 -6.34 -5.17
CA ILE A 78 7.33 -6.33 -5.17
C ILE A 78 6.89 -7.52 -4.32
N LYS A 79 6.32 -7.24 -3.15
CA LYS A 79 5.79 -8.25 -2.24
C LYS A 79 4.27 -8.35 -2.42
N PRO A 80 3.74 -9.31 -3.20
CA PRO A 80 2.31 -9.54 -3.27
C PRO A 80 1.80 -10.19 -1.99
N ASN A 81 0.49 -10.24 -1.79
CA ASN A 81 -0.11 -11.18 -0.86
C ASN A 81 -0.23 -12.54 -1.55
N ASN A 82 0.13 -13.65 -0.88
CA ASN A 82 0.01 -15.03 -1.39
C ASN A 82 -0.18 -16.00 -0.21
N VAL A 83 -1.34 -15.97 0.45
CA VAL A 83 -1.54 -16.70 1.71
C VAL A 83 -1.76 -18.19 1.46
N ALA A 84 -2.84 -18.56 0.77
CA ALA A 84 -3.00 -19.87 0.15
C ALA A 84 -2.54 -19.79 -1.30
N ILE A 85 -2.31 -20.95 -1.93
CA ILE A 85 -1.79 -21.04 -3.29
C ILE A 85 -2.87 -21.33 -4.34
N ASP A 86 -4.10 -21.55 -3.93
CA ASP A 86 -5.23 -21.99 -4.77
C ASP A 86 -6.53 -21.18 -4.56
N THR A 87 -6.55 -20.25 -3.61
CA THR A 87 -7.72 -19.44 -3.25
C THR A 87 -7.56 -17.98 -3.72
N PRO A 88 -8.20 -17.51 -4.81
CA PRO A 88 -7.88 -16.23 -5.44
C PRO A 88 -8.01 -14.97 -4.55
N LEU A 89 -8.92 -14.95 -3.59
CA LEU A 89 -9.17 -13.77 -2.74
C LEU A 89 -8.15 -13.60 -1.61
N CYS A 90 -7.24 -14.55 -1.44
CA CYS A 90 -6.12 -14.43 -0.50
C CYS A 90 -4.80 -14.08 -1.22
N ALA A 91 -4.85 -13.69 -2.48
CA ALA A 91 -3.68 -13.30 -3.25
C ALA A 91 -3.86 -11.91 -3.92
N THR A 92 -2.75 -11.22 -4.17
CA THR A 92 -2.79 -10.01 -5.00
C THR A 92 -3.08 -10.40 -6.44
N HIS A 93 -3.97 -9.69 -7.13
CA HIS A 93 -4.27 -9.99 -8.53
C HIS A 93 -3.07 -9.68 -9.44
N ALA A 94 -2.78 -10.53 -10.43
CA ALA A 94 -1.65 -10.35 -11.36
C ALA A 94 -1.67 -8.98 -12.07
N GLU A 95 -2.85 -8.52 -12.49
CA GLU A 95 -2.99 -7.20 -13.13
C GLU A 95 -2.55 -6.04 -12.21
N SER A 96 -2.74 -6.15 -10.88
CA SER A 96 -2.25 -5.12 -9.96
C SER A 96 -0.71 -5.08 -9.96
N ILE A 97 -0.06 -6.25 -10.03
CA ILE A 97 1.41 -6.37 -10.15
C ILE A 97 1.87 -5.80 -11.50
N GLU A 98 1.15 -6.09 -12.58
CA GLU A 98 1.41 -5.51 -13.89
C GLU A 98 1.34 -3.98 -13.87
N GLY A 99 0.33 -3.39 -13.23
CA GLY A 99 0.23 -1.94 -13.07
C GLY A 99 1.41 -1.32 -12.31
N ILE A 100 1.90 -1.99 -11.27
CA ILE A 100 3.12 -1.58 -10.54
C ILE A 100 4.34 -1.64 -11.47
N LEU A 101 4.48 -2.71 -12.27
CA LEU A 101 5.60 -2.88 -13.18
C LEU A 101 5.58 -1.86 -14.34
N GLU A 102 4.42 -1.57 -14.92
CA GLU A 102 4.27 -0.48 -15.91
C GLU A 102 4.62 0.87 -15.28
N PHE A 103 4.24 1.12 -14.02
CA PHE A 103 4.62 2.34 -13.31
C PHE A 103 6.14 2.43 -13.13
N LEU A 104 6.80 1.36 -12.66
CA LEU A 104 8.25 1.32 -12.50
C LEU A 104 8.95 1.58 -13.85
N LYS A 105 8.48 0.95 -14.93
CA LYS A 105 8.96 1.21 -16.28
C LYS A 105 8.79 2.68 -16.68
N SER A 106 7.65 3.30 -16.36
CA SER A 106 7.37 4.70 -16.70
C SER A 106 8.32 5.70 -16.02
N ILE A 107 8.90 5.34 -14.87
CA ILE A 107 9.91 6.16 -14.17
C ILE A 107 11.35 5.74 -14.48
N GLY A 108 11.55 4.89 -15.51
CA GLY A 108 12.85 4.43 -15.98
C GLY A 108 13.45 3.28 -15.18
N ARG A 109 12.67 2.58 -14.34
CA ARG A 109 13.13 1.43 -13.56
C ARG A 109 12.68 0.13 -14.21
N THR A 110 13.58 -0.56 -14.87
CA THR A 110 13.30 -1.83 -15.59
C THR A 110 14.21 -2.99 -15.17
N ASP A 111 15.22 -2.73 -14.36
CA ASP A 111 16.26 -3.68 -13.95
C ASP A 111 16.21 -3.94 -12.43
N ASN A 112 16.74 -5.09 -12.02
CA ASN A 112 16.86 -5.49 -10.62
C ASN A 112 15.54 -5.38 -9.84
N ILE A 113 14.46 -5.86 -10.47
CA ILE A 113 13.11 -6.00 -9.91
C ILE A 113 12.86 -7.48 -9.63
N VAL A 114 12.35 -7.77 -8.45
CA VAL A 114 11.92 -9.13 -8.06
C VAL A 114 10.50 -9.09 -7.52
N ILE A 115 9.75 -10.14 -7.79
CA ILE A 115 8.49 -10.45 -7.11
C ILE A 115 8.82 -11.56 -6.12
N ALA A 116 8.68 -11.27 -4.82
CA ALA A 116 9.15 -12.16 -3.76
C ALA A 116 8.09 -12.32 -2.69
N GLU A 117 7.89 -13.56 -2.23
CA GLU A 117 6.92 -13.89 -1.18
C GLU A 117 7.32 -15.16 -0.42
N SER A 118 6.71 -15.40 0.74
CA SER A 118 6.72 -16.68 1.46
C SER A 118 5.26 -17.05 1.74
N ALA A 119 4.72 -18.00 0.97
CA ALA A 119 3.32 -18.37 1.07
C ALA A 119 3.05 -19.21 2.32
N ALA A 120 1.95 -18.92 3.04
CA ALA A 120 1.63 -19.62 4.27
C ALA A 120 1.06 -21.03 4.04
N GLY A 121 0.32 -21.22 2.95
CA GLY A 121 -0.48 -22.41 2.66
C GLY A 121 0.15 -23.40 1.70
N GLY A 122 1.42 -23.21 1.30
CA GLY A 122 2.09 -24.12 0.36
C GLY A 122 3.30 -23.49 -0.32
N PRO A 123 3.90 -24.16 -1.32
CA PRO A 123 5.07 -23.64 -2.04
C PRO A 123 4.76 -22.32 -2.76
N THR A 124 5.54 -21.28 -2.49
CA THR A 124 5.30 -19.93 -3.02
C THR A 124 5.19 -19.90 -4.56
N LEU A 125 6.06 -20.63 -5.24
CA LEU A 125 6.13 -20.65 -6.71
C LEU A 125 4.90 -21.30 -7.36
N ASP A 126 4.24 -22.24 -6.68
CA ASP A 126 2.98 -22.83 -7.16
C ASP A 126 1.86 -21.78 -7.10
N GLY A 127 1.81 -20.99 -6.03
CA GLY A 127 0.90 -19.84 -5.94
C GLY A 127 1.17 -18.82 -7.05
N PHE A 128 2.44 -18.51 -7.34
CA PHE A 128 2.79 -17.62 -8.45
C PHE A 128 2.30 -18.13 -9.81
N ALA A 129 2.39 -19.45 -10.05
CA ALA A 129 1.85 -20.06 -11.25
C ALA A 129 0.32 -19.97 -11.31
N ASN A 130 -0.36 -20.35 -10.23
CA ASN A 130 -1.82 -20.38 -10.14
C ASN A 130 -2.46 -18.99 -10.25
N TYR A 131 -1.79 -17.95 -9.74
CA TYR A 131 -2.27 -16.58 -9.77
C TYR A 131 -1.81 -15.77 -10.98
N GLY A 132 -1.10 -16.40 -11.92
CA GLY A 132 -0.72 -15.76 -13.19
C GLY A 132 0.46 -14.80 -13.08
N TYR A 133 1.33 -14.95 -12.08
CA TYR A 133 2.49 -14.07 -11.92
C TYR A 133 3.62 -14.42 -12.89
N ASN A 134 3.74 -15.68 -13.30
CA ASN A 134 4.75 -16.14 -14.26
C ASN A 134 4.74 -15.35 -15.59
N PRO A 135 3.60 -15.22 -16.31
CA PRO A 135 3.56 -14.44 -17.54
C PRO A 135 3.85 -12.96 -17.32
N VAL A 136 3.37 -12.37 -16.21
CA VAL A 136 3.65 -10.97 -15.86
C VAL A 136 5.14 -10.78 -15.60
N ALA A 137 5.76 -11.62 -14.78
CA ALA A 137 7.19 -11.56 -14.50
C ALA A 137 8.03 -11.68 -15.78
N GLY A 138 7.66 -12.62 -16.67
CA GLY A 138 8.29 -12.80 -17.97
C GLY A 138 8.17 -11.57 -18.87
N LYS A 139 6.99 -10.93 -18.94
CA LYS A 139 6.76 -9.71 -19.74
C LYS A 139 7.70 -8.56 -19.36
N PHE A 140 8.05 -8.42 -18.07
CA PHE A 140 8.87 -7.32 -17.56
C PHE A 140 10.30 -7.72 -17.19
N GLY A 141 10.69 -8.99 -17.36
CA GLY A 141 12.00 -9.49 -16.94
C GLY A 141 12.20 -9.47 -15.41
N ALA A 142 11.12 -9.45 -14.62
CA ALA A 142 11.20 -9.55 -13.17
C ALA A 142 11.51 -10.98 -12.75
N LYS A 143 12.32 -11.15 -11.69
CA LYS A 143 12.58 -12.49 -11.13
C LYS A 143 11.52 -12.87 -10.12
N LEU A 144 11.12 -14.13 -10.11
CA LEU A 144 10.28 -14.71 -9.06
C LEU A 144 11.17 -15.32 -7.98
N VAL A 145 10.91 -15.00 -6.72
CA VAL A 145 11.71 -15.44 -5.58
C VAL A 145 10.79 -16.03 -4.51
N ASP A 146 11.14 -17.23 -4.03
CA ASP A 146 10.56 -17.82 -2.83
C ASP A 146 11.44 -17.47 -1.64
N LEU A 147 10.93 -16.61 -0.75
CA LEU A 147 11.68 -16.13 0.41
C LEU A 147 12.02 -17.27 1.38
N ASP A 148 11.27 -18.37 1.37
CA ASP A 148 11.58 -19.52 2.22
C ASP A 148 12.87 -20.25 1.83
N GLN A 149 13.35 -20.06 0.60
CA GLN A 149 14.59 -20.64 0.07
C GLN A 149 15.80 -19.69 0.21
N GLU A 150 15.57 -18.45 0.63
CA GLU A 150 16.63 -17.46 0.81
C GLU A 150 17.30 -17.59 2.19
N ALA A 151 18.44 -16.92 2.35
CA ALA A 151 19.11 -16.84 3.63
C ALA A 151 18.20 -16.14 4.66
N TYR A 152 18.14 -16.69 5.87
CA TYR A 152 17.32 -16.17 6.96
C TYR A 152 18.16 -16.01 8.22
N GLU A 153 17.72 -15.10 9.09
CA GLU A 153 18.26 -14.97 10.44
C GLU A 153 17.35 -15.69 11.45
N LYS A 154 17.91 -16.08 12.60
CA LYS A 154 17.12 -16.61 13.72
C LYS A 154 17.01 -15.54 14.79
N ILE A 155 15.81 -15.05 15.04
CA ILE A 155 15.49 -14.24 16.22
C ILE A 155 14.74 -15.10 17.22
N HIS A 156 14.70 -14.66 18.48
CA HIS A 156 13.89 -15.31 19.50
C HIS A 156 12.68 -14.43 19.82
N VAL A 157 11.49 -15.02 19.79
CA VAL A 157 10.23 -14.37 20.18
C VAL A 157 9.61 -15.12 21.36
N PHE A 158 8.84 -14.43 22.20
CA PHE A 158 8.15 -15.07 23.33
C PHE A 158 6.84 -15.70 22.86
N ASP A 159 6.62 -16.98 23.18
CA ASP A 159 5.35 -17.68 22.94
C ASP A 159 4.42 -17.48 24.14
N GLU A 160 3.17 -17.05 23.92
CA GLU A 160 2.21 -16.86 25.02
C GLU A 160 1.83 -18.13 25.77
N LYS A 161 2.09 -19.32 25.20
CA LYS A 161 1.75 -20.61 25.82
C LYS A 161 2.67 -20.97 26.97
N ASP A 162 3.94 -20.59 26.89
CA ASP A 162 4.95 -20.96 27.88
C ASP A 162 5.81 -19.79 28.39
N PHE A 163 5.64 -18.59 27.82
CA PHE A 163 6.40 -17.37 28.13
C PHE A 163 7.92 -17.58 28.05
N ARG A 164 8.38 -18.42 27.12
CA ARG A 164 9.80 -18.65 26.85
C ARG A 164 10.20 -18.14 25.45
N PRO A 165 11.49 -17.79 25.25
CA PRO A 165 11.98 -17.45 23.93
C PRO A 165 12.04 -18.69 23.02
N HIS A 166 11.40 -18.61 21.85
CA HIS A 166 11.44 -19.62 20.79
C HIS A 166 12.11 -19.05 19.54
N PRO A 167 12.99 -19.83 18.87
CA PRO A 167 13.65 -19.37 17.66
C PRO A 167 12.66 -19.33 16.49
N VAL A 168 12.64 -18.21 15.77
CA VAL A 168 11.85 -17.98 14.57
C VAL A 168 12.76 -17.48 13.45
N ARG A 169 12.47 -17.89 12.22
CA ARG A 169 13.18 -17.48 11.00
C ARG A 169 12.69 -16.08 10.57
N THR A 170 13.58 -15.21 10.13
CA THR A 170 13.28 -13.87 9.58
C THR A 170 14.08 -13.58 8.33
#